data_AF-A0A255P241-F1
#
_entry.id   AF-A0A255P241-F1
#
_cell.length_a   1.000
_cell.length_b   1.000
_cell.length_c   1.000
_cell.angle_alpha   90.00
_cell.angle_beta   90.00
_cell.angle_gamma   90.00
#
_symmetry.space_group_name_H-M   'P 1'
#
loop_
_entity.id
_entity.type
_entity.pdbx_description
1 polymer ?
#
loop_
_entity_poly.entity_id
_entity_poly.type
_entity_poly.pdbx_seq_one_letter_code
_entity_poly.pdbx_strand_id
1 'polypeptide(L)'
;MPEIEHMNDDVLNRVPAEFRPLLNLDHLTNWTLDRQREHSADLSAYEAARAMFQVVLRSQNVEGDGRWSARLRARKVEKHLNRLVKASRDAAQASEGLRTAYADHVRTVAALPAQRAAKAKAQADRRDRVNTFATKSLNKTLGAMTARPEGDDESSEETAGQTAGKGSGGRTVRGVNDLFDRKGA
;
A
#
# COMPACT_ATOMS: atom_id res chain seq x y z
N MET A 1 14.35 18.45 -24.19
CA MET A 1 14.05 17.99 -22.82
C MET A 1 15.34 17.49 -22.16
N PRO A 2 16.25 18.37 -21.69
CA PRO A 2 17.54 17.92 -21.12
C PRO A 2 17.57 17.83 -19.59
N GLU A 3 16.64 18.51 -18.90
CA GLU A 3 16.75 18.78 -17.44
C GLU A 3 16.50 17.57 -16.53
N ILE A 4 15.83 16.52 -17.03
CA ILE A 4 15.53 15.32 -16.23
C ILE A 4 16.77 14.41 -16.09
N GLU A 5 17.70 14.44 -17.06
CA GLU A 5 18.91 13.60 -17.02
C GLU A 5 19.93 14.15 -16.02
N HIS A 6 20.24 15.46 -16.08
CA HIS A 6 21.19 16.09 -15.15
C HIS A 6 20.76 16.03 -13.67
N MET A 7 19.46 16.08 -13.36
CA MET A 7 19.01 15.97 -11.97
C MET A 7 19.24 14.57 -11.38
N ASN A 8 19.34 13.52 -12.21
CA ASN A 8 19.72 12.19 -11.74
C ASN A 8 21.22 12.14 -11.40
N ASP A 9 22.09 12.67 -12.26
CA ASP A 9 23.54 12.66 -12.03
C ASP A 9 23.93 13.41 -10.74
N ASP A 10 23.30 14.55 -10.49
CA ASP A 10 23.56 15.40 -9.32
C ASP A 10 23.10 14.76 -7.99
N VAL A 11 22.09 13.87 -8.05
CA VAL A 11 21.63 13.06 -6.91
C VAL A 11 22.50 11.80 -6.74
N LEU A 12 22.85 11.12 -7.84
CA LEU A 12 23.76 9.97 -7.85
C LEU A 12 25.14 10.34 -7.32
N ASN A 13 25.61 11.56 -7.60
CA ASN A 13 26.90 12.06 -7.11
C ASN A 13 26.94 12.29 -5.59
N ARG A 14 25.79 12.46 -4.93
CA ARG A 14 25.67 12.56 -3.45
C ARG A 14 25.69 11.20 -2.77
N VAL A 15 25.42 10.12 -3.51
CA VAL A 15 25.48 8.75 -2.99
C VAL A 15 26.94 8.26 -3.08
N PRO A 16 27.54 7.74 -1.99
CA PRO A 16 28.86 7.12 -2.04
C PRO A 16 28.91 6.00 -3.09
N ALA A 17 30.03 5.90 -3.81
CA ALA A 17 30.14 5.09 -5.02
C ALA A 17 29.79 3.61 -4.79
N GLU A 18 30.12 3.08 -3.60
CA GLU A 18 29.85 1.73 -3.15
C GLU A 18 28.34 1.40 -3.01
N PHE A 19 27.48 2.39 -2.81
CA PHE A 19 26.02 2.19 -2.66
C PHE A 19 25.23 2.48 -3.95
N ARG A 20 25.83 3.14 -4.95
CA ARG A 20 25.17 3.41 -6.24
C ARG A 20 24.62 2.15 -6.93
N PRO A 21 25.31 0.99 -6.94
CA PRO A 21 24.75 -0.25 -7.51
C PRO A 21 23.46 -0.71 -6.84
N LEU A 22 23.26 -0.43 -5.55
CA LEU A 22 22.06 -0.82 -4.79
C LEU A 22 20.81 -0.03 -5.18
N LEU A 23 20.94 0.99 -6.05
CA LEU A 23 19.81 1.69 -6.67
C LEU A 23 19.23 0.93 -7.89
N ASN A 24 19.80 -0.24 -8.21
CA ASN A 24 19.21 -1.20 -9.13
C ASN A 24 18.60 -2.38 -8.34
N LEU A 25 17.36 -2.74 -8.65
CA LEU A 25 16.60 -3.80 -7.96
C LEU A 25 17.30 -5.16 -7.97
N ASP A 26 17.99 -5.53 -9.04
CA ASP A 26 18.68 -6.83 -9.17
C ASP A 26 19.92 -6.88 -8.27
N HIS A 27 20.71 -5.80 -8.26
CA HIS A 27 21.86 -5.66 -7.38
C HIS A 27 21.46 -5.59 -5.90
N LEU A 28 20.40 -4.84 -5.56
CA LEU A 28 19.82 -4.84 -4.21
C LEU A 28 19.29 -6.21 -3.81
N THR A 29 18.64 -6.93 -4.72
CA THR A 29 18.12 -8.28 -4.49
C THR A 29 19.22 -9.28 -4.17
N ASN A 30 20.32 -9.24 -4.93
CA ASN A 30 21.47 -10.11 -4.67
C ASN A 30 22.16 -9.75 -3.35
N TRP A 31 22.41 -8.46 -3.09
CA TRP A 31 23.02 -7.99 -1.85
C TRP A 31 22.17 -8.33 -0.60
N THR A 32 20.84 -8.15 -0.68
CA THR A 32 19.93 -8.52 0.42
C THR A 32 19.84 -10.04 0.62
N LEU A 33 19.93 -10.85 -0.44
CA LEU A 33 20.02 -12.31 -0.31
C LEU A 33 21.31 -12.73 0.40
N ASP A 34 22.45 -12.12 0.08
CA ASP A 34 23.72 -12.45 0.72
C ASP A 34 23.75 -12.02 2.19
N ARG A 35 23.24 -10.84 2.52
CA ARG A 35 23.02 -10.42 3.92
C ARG A 35 22.03 -11.35 4.66
N GLN A 36 20.94 -11.78 4.02
CA GLN A 36 19.99 -12.73 4.59
C GLN A 36 20.64 -14.09 4.89
N ARG A 37 21.53 -14.57 4.01
CA ARG A 37 22.33 -15.80 4.22
C ARG A 37 23.29 -15.66 5.40
N GLU A 38 24.05 -14.56 5.46
CA GLU A 38 24.98 -14.29 6.57
C GLU A 38 24.26 -14.23 7.91
N HIS A 39 23.17 -13.45 8.01
CA HIS A 39 22.38 -13.38 9.24
C HIS A 39 21.71 -14.71 9.62
N SER A 40 21.40 -15.57 8.65
CA SER A 40 20.93 -16.94 8.91
C SER A 40 22.04 -17.86 9.42
N ALA A 41 23.28 -17.69 8.92
CA ALA A 41 24.45 -18.39 9.44
C ALA A 41 24.78 -17.95 10.88
N ASP A 42 24.81 -16.65 11.14
CA ASP A 42 24.97 -16.06 12.48
C ASP A 42 23.91 -16.61 13.45
N LEU A 43 22.65 -16.64 13.04
CA LEU A 43 21.55 -17.20 13.82
C LEU A 43 21.85 -18.65 14.23
N SER A 44 22.27 -19.49 13.29
CA SER A 44 22.60 -20.90 13.58
C SER A 44 23.80 -21.04 14.54
N ALA A 45 24.82 -20.20 14.37
CA ALA A 45 26.00 -20.18 15.23
C ALA A 45 25.64 -19.71 16.66
N TYR A 46 24.80 -18.69 16.80
CA TYR A 46 24.34 -18.19 18.08
C TYR A 46 23.37 -19.15 18.79
N GLU A 47 22.54 -19.89 18.06
CA GLU A 47 21.70 -20.95 18.64
C GLU A 47 22.53 -22.14 19.12
N ALA A 48 23.55 -22.56 18.36
CA ALA A 48 24.50 -23.60 18.78
C ALA A 48 25.32 -23.16 20.00
N ALA A 49 25.87 -21.94 19.99
CA ALA A 49 26.58 -21.36 21.13
C ALA A 49 25.67 -21.30 22.36
N ARG A 50 24.44 -20.81 22.22
CA ARG A 50 23.43 -20.79 23.29
C ARG A 50 23.19 -22.17 23.89
N ALA A 51 23.08 -23.22 23.08
CA ALA A 51 22.92 -24.59 23.57
C ALA A 51 24.13 -25.05 24.39
N MET A 52 25.36 -24.84 23.89
CA MET A 52 26.60 -25.20 24.60
C MET A 52 26.73 -24.44 25.94
N PHE A 53 26.57 -23.11 25.93
CA PHE A 53 26.61 -22.29 27.14
C PHE A 53 25.51 -22.68 28.13
N GLN A 54 24.32 -23.07 27.65
CA GLN A 54 23.23 -23.53 28.50
C GLN A 54 23.56 -24.85 29.23
N VAL A 55 24.30 -25.77 28.59
CA VAL A 55 24.78 -27.00 29.22
C VAL A 55 25.88 -26.67 30.25
N VAL A 56 26.94 -25.98 29.82
CA VAL A 56 28.14 -25.73 30.63
C VAL A 56 27.87 -24.82 31.83
N LEU A 57 27.18 -23.69 31.66
CA LEU A 57 26.95 -22.75 32.77
C LEU A 57 25.94 -23.27 33.80
N ARG A 58 25.06 -24.20 33.42
CA ARG A 58 24.08 -24.79 34.35
C ARG A 58 24.60 -26.04 35.08
N SER A 59 25.68 -26.66 34.60
CA SER A 59 26.38 -27.73 35.34
C SER A 59 27.39 -27.20 36.36
N GLN A 60 27.75 -25.91 36.30
CA GLN A 60 28.61 -25.21 37.26
C GLN A 60 27.91 -24.96 38.61
N ASN A 61 27.75 -26.03 39.37
CA ASN A 61 27.31 -26.01 40.76
C ASN A 61 28.52 -25.78 41.69
N VAL A 62 28.34 -24.97 42.71
CA VAL A 62 29.29 -24.66 43.78
C VAL A 62 28.75 -25.22 45.09
N GLU A 63 29.63 -25.57 46.03
CA GLU A 63 29.20 -25.99 47.37
C GLU A 63 28.30 -24.93 48.02
N GLY A 64 27.19 -25.36 48.62
CA GLY A 64 26.16 -24.46 49.16
C GLY A 64 25.15 -23.90 48.14
N ASP A 65 25.27 -24.21 46.84
CA ASP A 65 24.25 -23.80 45.86
C ASP A 65 22.89 -24.49 46.11
N GLY A 66 21.83 -23.69 46.19
CA GLY A 66 20.46 -24.18 46.04
C GLY A 66 20.17 -24.63 44.61
N ARG A 67 19.14 -25.49 44.44
CA ARG A 67 18.70 -26.12 43.18
C ARG A 67 18.59 -25.22 41.93
N TRP A 68 18.49 -23.90 42.12
CA TRP A 68 18.33 -22.92 41.05
C TRP A 68 19.52 -21.95 40.87
N SER A 69 20.51 -21.95 41.77
CA SER A 69 21.58 -20.95 41.79
C SER A 69 22.40 -20.92 40.50
N ALA A 70 22.91 -22.07 40.04
CA ALA A 70 23.64 -22.18 38.77
C ALA A 70 22.80 -21.66 37.58
N ARG A 71 21.50 -21.99 37.52
CA ARG A 71 20.59 -21.52 36.47
C ARG A 71 20.33 -20.01 36.52
N LEU A 72 20.28 -19.40 37.71
CA LEU A 72 20.14 -17.95 37.88
C LEU A 72 21.42 -17.20 37.48
N ARG A 73 22.61 -17.77 37.74
CA ARG A 73 23.89 -17.26 37.24
C ARG A 73 23.95 -17.37 35.71
N ALA A 74 23.67 -18.55 35.15
CA ALA A 74 23.66 -18.81 33.70
C ALA A 74 22.74 -17.85 32.93
N ARG A 75 21.54 -17.56 33.45
CA ARG A 75 20.59 -16.57 32.89
C ARG A 75 21.21 -15.19 32.61
N LYS A 76 22.20 -14.75 33.40
CA LYS A 76 22.88 -13.46 33.19
C LYS A 76 23.70 -13.43 31.89
N VAL A 77 24.21 -14.57 31.45
CA VAL A 77 24.95 -14.74 30.17
C VAL A 77 23.98 -15.12 29.05
N GLU A 78 23.10 -16.11 29.27
CA GLU A 78 22.11 -16.58 28.29
C GLU A 78 21.25 -15.43 27.71
N LYS A 79 20.93 -14.40 28.50
CA LYS A 79 20.15 -13.24 28.02
C LYS A 79 20.81 -12.50 26.86
N HIS A 80 22.15 -12.48 26.78
CA HIS A 80 22.89 -11.81 25.70
C HIS A 80 22.88 -12.66 24.44
N LEU A 81 23.10 -13.98 24.56
CA LEU A 81 22.96 -14.92 23.45
C LEU A 81 21.53 -14.92 22.88
N ASN A 82 20.49 -14.87 23.74
CA ASN A 82 19.10 -14.73 23.30
C ASN A 82 18.86 -13.41 22.51
N ARG A 83 19.56 -12.32 22.86
CA ARG A 83 19.47 -11.04 22.11
C ARG A 83 20.15 -11.14 20.76
N LEU A 84 21.31 -11.80 20.67
CA LEU A 84 22.01 -12.05 19.39
C LEU A 84 21.16 -12.92 18.46
N VAL A 85 20.64 -14.05 18.95
CA VAL A 85 19.69 -14.92 18.22
C VAL A 85 18.49 -14.13 17.69
N LYS A 86 17.89 -13.26 18.51
CA LYS A 86 16.79 -12.40 18.05
C LYS A 86 17.26 -11.39 16.99
N ALA A 87 18.36 -10.69 17.22
CA ALA A 87 18.87 -9.66 16.32
C ALA A 87 19.20 -10.22 14.92
N SER A 88 19.85 -11.39 14.83
CA SER A 88 20.12 -12.06 13.55
C SER A 88 18.85 -12.46 12.81
N ARG A 89 17.83 -12.95 13.52
CA ARG A 89 16.52 -13.27 12.93
C ARG A 89 15.81 -12.03 12.41
N ASP A 90 15.74 -10.97 13.23
CA ASP A 90 15.10 -9.71 12.87
C ASP A 90 15.83 -9.04 11.68
N ALA A 91 17.17 -9.13 11.61
CA ALA A 91 17.99 -8.61 10.51
C ALA A 91 17.82 -9.40 9.20
N ALA A 92 17.71 -10.73 9.26
CA ALA A 92 17.39 -11.56 8.10
C ALA A 92 16.00 -11.21 7.53
N GLN A 93 15.00 -11.00 8.39
CA GLN A 93 13.65 -10.56 7.99
C GLN A 93 13.64 -9.12 7.43
N ALA A 94 14.41 -8.21 8.03
CA ALA A 94 14.54 -6.84 7.53
C ALA A 94 15.19 -6.77 6.13
N SER A 95 16.16 -7.65 5.86
CA SER A 95 16.80 -7.77 4.54
C SER A 95 15.80 -8.18 3.45
N GLU A 96 14.92 -9.14 3.75
CA GLU A 96 13.82 -9.54 2.87
C GLU A 96 12.77 -8.43 2.69
N GLY A 97 12.37 -7.78 3.79
CA GLY A 97 11.41 -6.68 3.78
C GLY A 97 11.88 -5.48 2.94
N LEU A 98 13.18 -5.14 3.02
CA LEU A 98 13.80 -4.09 2.21
C LEU A 98 13.68 -4.38 0.71
N ARG A 99 14.00 -5.60 0.28
CA ARG A 99 13.88 -6.02 -1.13
C ARG A 99 12.45 -5.90 -1.63
N THR A 100 11.49 -6.41 -0.86
CA THR A 100 10.06 -6.37 -1.23
C THR A 100 9.55 -4.94 -1.34
N ALA A 101 9.84 -4.09 -0.34
CA ALA A 101 9.43 -2.68 -0.34
C ALA A 101 10.06 -1.89 -1.50
N TYR A 102 11.32 -2.19 -1.86
CA TYR A 102 11.98 -1.55 -3.01
C TYR A 102 11.39 -2.01 -4.34
N ALA A 103 11.08 -3.30 -4.50
CA ALA A 103 10.39 -3.82 -5.68
C ALA A 103 9.01 -3.16 -5.87
N ASP A 104 8.24 -3.02 -4.80
CA ASP A 104 6.94 -2.33 -4.83
C ASP A 104 7.07 -0.84 -5.16
N HIS A 105 8.11 -0.17 -4.66
CA HIS A 105 8.43 1.21 -5.03
C HIS A 105 8.70 1.35 -6.53
N VAL A 106 9.61 0.54 -7.08
CA VAL A 106 9.94 0.54 -8.52
C VAL A 106 8.69 0.26 -9.37
N ARG A 107 7.88 -0.72 -8.98
CA ARG A 107 6.62 -1.08 -9.65
C ARG A 107 5.60 0.06 -9.60
N THR A 108 5.51 0.77 -8.48
CA THR A 108 4.64 1.94 -8.33
C THR A 108 5.08 3.08 -9.23
N VAL A 109 6.38 3.42 -9.24
CA VAL A 109 6.94 4.48 -10.09
C VAL A 109 6.74 4.18 -11.57
N ALA A 110 6.97 2.94 -12.01
CA ALA A 110 6.74 2.50 -13.38
C ALA A 110 5.26 2.62 -13.82
N ALA A 111 4.30 2.48 -12.88
CA ALA A 111 2.87 2.61 -13.17
C ALA A 111 2.37 4.06 -13.21
N LEU A 112 3.07 5.02 -12.60
CA LEU A 112 2.63 6.42 -12.51
C LEU A 112 2.32 7.09 -13.86
N PRO A 113 3.10 6.92 -14.95
CA PRO A 113 2.79 7.54 -16.24
C PRO A 113 1.43 7.07 -16.81
N ALA A 114 1.16 5.76 -16.77
CA ALA A 114 -0.10 5.19 -17.23
C ALA A 114 -1.29 5.66 -16.37
N GLN A 115 -1.12 5.72 -15.04
CA GLN A 115 -2.14 6.24 -14.13
C GLN A 115 -2.45 7.73 -14.40
N ARG A 116 -1.43 8.55 -14.65
CA ARG A 116 -1.58 9.97 -15.00
C ARG A 116 -2.31 10.14 -16.34
N ALA A 117 -1.94 9.36 -17.35
CA ALA A 117 -2.62 9.36 -18.65
C ALA A 117 -4.09 8.93 -18.55
N ALA A 118 -4.38 7.85 -17.80
CA ALA A 118 -5.75 7.39 -17.57
C ALA A 118 -6.60 8.45 -16.82
N LYS A 119 -6.02 9.13 -15.82
CA LYS A 119 -6.69 10.22 -15.10
C LYS A 119 -6.96 11.44 -16.00
N ALA A 120 -6.02 11.81 -16.86
CA ALA A 120 -6.19 12.89 -17.83
C ALA A 120 -7.30 12.55 -18.85
N LYS A 121 -7.32 11.32 -19.38
CA LYS A 121 -8.39 10.84 -20.27
C LYS A 121 -9.76 10.86 -19.57
N ALA A 122 -9.88 10.32 -18.36
CA ALA A 122 -11.12 10.35 -17.60
C ALA A 122 -11.62 11.78 -17.31
N GLN A 123 -10.72 12.75 -17.17
CA GLN A 123 -11.07 14.17 -17.03
C GLN A 123 -11.55 14.78 -18.35
N ALA A 124 -10.95 14.42 -19.49
CA ALA A 124 -11.42 14.82 -20.82
C ALA A 124 -12.82 14.22 -21.11
N ASP A 125 -12.98 12.89 -20.96
CA ASP A 125 -14.26 12.19 -21.14
C ASP A 125 -15.38 12.81 -20.28
N ARG A 126 -15.05 13.28 -19.06
CA ARG A 126 -16.00 13.99 -18.18
C ARG A 126 -16.37 15.38 -18.71
N ARG A 127 -15.42 16.14 -19.25
CA ARG A 127 -15.68 17.45 -19.89
C ARG A 127 -16.55 17.28 -21.12
N ASP A 128 -16.26 16.31 -21.97
CA ASP A 128 -17.03 16.06 -23.19
C ASP A 128 -18.46 15.58 -22.91
N ARG A 129 -18.66 14.81 -21.84
CA ARG A 129 -20.01 14.51 -21.32
C ARG A 129 -20.74 15.79 -20.90
N VAL A 130 -20.10 16.70 -20.16
CA VAL A 130 -20.73 17.99 -19.79
C VAL A 130 -21.05 18.83 -21.03
N ASN A 131 -20.13 18.93 -21.99
CA ASN A 131 -20.32 19.68 -23.24
C ASN A 131 -21.44 19.09 -24.11
N THR A 132 -21.57 17.76 -24.18
CA THR A 132 -22.65 17.09 -24.91
C THR A 132 -24.00 17.18 -24.20
N PHE A 133 -24.04 17.28 -22.86
CA PHE A 133 -25.27 17.64 -22.15
C PHE A 133 -25.64 19.11 -22.39
N ALA A 134 -24.69 20.04 -22.31
CA ALA A 134 -24.91 21.47 -22.53
C ALA A 134 -25.42 21.78 -23.94
N THR A 135 -24.83 21.19 -24.97
CA THR A 135 -25.29 21.33 -26.36
C THR A 135 -26.68 20.70 -26.58
N LYS A 136 -26.98 19.55 -25.96
CA LYS A 136 -28.34 18.98 -25.98
C LYS A 136 -29.37 19.88 -25.29
N SER A 137 -29.04 20.51 -24.17
CA SER A 137 -29.94 21.48 -23.53
C SER A 137 -30.11 22.75 -24.36
N LEU A 138 -29.04 23.29 -24.95
CA LEU A 138 -29.12 24.47 -25.81
C LEU A 138 -29.96 24.18 -27.06
N ASN A 139 -29.76 23.05 -27.73
CA ASN A 139 -30.56 22.65 -28.89
C ASN A 139 -32.04 22.41 -28.53
N LYS A 140 -32.33 21.89 -27.32
CA LYS A 140 -33.70 21.75 -26.82
C LYS A 140 -34.37 23.12 -26.56
N THR A 141 -33.65 24.06 -25.95
CA THR A 141 -34.16 25.43 -25.73
C THR A 141 -34.32 26.18 -27.04
N LEU A 142 -33.37 26.05 -27.98
CA LEU A 142 -33.47 26.66 -29.30
C LEU A 142 -34.68 26.10 -30.07
N GLY A 143 -34.86 24.78 -30.08
CA GLY A 143 -36.01 24.12 -30.70
C GLY A 143 -37.35 24.59 -30.11
N ALA A 144 -37.41 24.81 -28.79
CA ALA A 144 -38.59 25.36 -28.11
C ALA A 144 -38.83 26.85 -28.40
N MET A 145 -37.81 27.61 -28.80
CA MET A 145 -37.94 29.02 -29.22
C MET A 145 -38.21 29.19 -30.72
N THR A 146 -37.73 28.28 -31.57
CA THR A 146 -38.04 28.26 -33.01
C THR A 146 -39.39 27.61 -33.32
N ALA A 147 -39.93 26.82 -32.40
CA ALA A 147 -41.33 26.38 -32.42
C ALA A 147 -42.26 27.54 -32.10
N ARG A 148 -42.46 28.42 -33.09
CA ARG A 148 -43.51 29.43 -33.09
C ARG A 148 -44.87 28.73 -32.92
N PRO A 149 -45.70 29.10 -31.92
CA PRO A 149 -47.07 28.64 -31.89
C PRO A 149 -47.83 29.37 -33.01
N GLU A 150 -48.12 28.67 -34.10
CA GLU A 150 -49.35 28.95 -34.84
C GLU A 150 -50.46 28.21 -34.10
N GLY A 151 -51.56 28.92 -33.84
CA GLY A 151 -52.66 28.40 -33.02
C GLY A 151 -53.53 27.40 -33.79
N ASP A 152 -54.32 26.62 -33.06
CA ASP A 152 -55.74 26.95 -32.93
C ASP A 152 -56.40 26.12 -31.81
N ASP A 153 -57.68 26.38 -31.58
CA ASP A 153 -58.52 25.92 -30.48
C ASP A 153 -58.94 24.43 -30.52
N GLU A 154 -59.44 23.97 -29.37
CA GLU A 154 -60.31 22.78 -29.14
C GLU A 154 -59.86 21.38 -29.62
N SER A 155 -59.68 20.45 -28.66
CA SER A 155 -60.61 19.30 -28.51
C SER A 155 -60.31 18.37 -27.31
N SER A 156 -61.40 17.75 -26.86
CA SER A 156 -61.71 16.97 -25.65
C SER A 156 -60.92 15.68 -25.29
N GLU A 157 -61.17 15.20 -24.06
CA GLU A 157 -61.18 13.78 -23.58
C GLU A 157 -59.81 13.04 -23.40
N GLU A 158 -59.41 12.51 -22.22
CA GLU A 158 -59.78 11.26 -21.48
C GLU A 158 -59.17 9.95 -22.07
N THR A 159 -58.80 8.85 -21.37
CA THR A 159 -59.11 8.32 -20.00
C THR A 159 -57.96 7.55 -19.31
N ALA A 160 -57.70 7.83 -18.01
CA ALA A 160 -57.16 6.96 -16.93
C ALA A 160 -55.79 6.19 -17.01
N GLY A 161 -55.26 5.86 -15.82
CA GLY A 161 -54.25 4.81 -15.57
C GLY A 161 -52.86 5.30 -15.10
N GLN A 162 -52.11 4.65 -14.20
CA GLN A 162 -52.39 3.44 -13.42
C GLN A 162 -51.45 3.32 -12.18
N THR A 163 -52.04 3.07 -11.00
CA THR A 163 -51.46 2.49 -9.76
C THR A 163 -50.15 3.03 -9.13
N ALA A 164 -50.25 3.39 -7.85
CA ALA A 164 -49.13 3.38 -6.91
C ALA A 164 -48.69 1.94 -6.57
N GLY A 165 -47.52 1.52 -7.06
CA GLY A 165 -46.89 0.24 -6.70
C GLY A 165 -46.00 0.37 -5.46
N LYS A 166 -46.45 -0.11 -4.31
CA LYS A 166 -45.71 -0.07 -3.03
C LYS A 166 -44.62 -1.17 -2.99
N GLY A 167 -43.47 -0.90 -3.58
CA GLY A 167 -42.27 -1.76 -3.52
C GLY A 167 -41.40 -1.49 -2.29
N SER A 168 -41.13 -2.53 -1.50
CA SER A 168 -40.37 -2.43 -0.25
C SER A 168 -38.84 -2.28 -0.45
N GLY A 169 -38.21 -1.51 0.44
CA GLY A 169 -36.85 -1.82 0.93
C GLY A 169 -35.65 -1.50 0.03
N GLY A 170 -35.24 -0.23 -0.02
CA GLY A 170 -33.95 0.14 -0.64
C GLY A 170 -33.67 1.64 -0.62
N ARG A 171 -33.22 2.18 0.53
CA ARG A 171 -32.93 3.62 0.68
C ARG A 171 -31.78 4.00 -0.27
N THR A 172 -32.06 4.80 -1.30
CA THR A 172 -31.04 5.27 -2.25
C THR A 172 -30.08 6.22 -1.54
N VAL A 173 -28.83 5.77 -1.37
CA VAL A 173 -27.73 6.58 -0.83
C VAL A 173 -27.51 7.79 -1.72
N ARG A 174 -27.67 9.00 -1.18
CA ARG A 174 -27.64 10.26 -1.96
C ARG A 174 -26.37 11.10 -1.75
N GLY A 175 -25.40 10.60 -1.00
CA GLY A 175 -24.09 11.25 -0.88
C GLY A 175 -23.09 10.49 -0.04
N VAL A 176 -21.86 11.00 0.02
CA VAL A 176 -20.76 10.41 0.80
C VAL A 176 -21.03 10.48 2.31
N ASN A 177 -21.84 11.44 2.79
CA ASN A 177 -22.21 11.55 4.21
C ASN A 177 -23.03 10.34 4.71
N ASP A 178 -23.87 9.73 3.86
CA ASP A 178 -24.71 8.57 4.23
C ASP A 178 -23.88 7.31 4.61
N LEU A 179 -22.58 7.26 4.33
CA LEU A 179 -21.72 6.13 4.71
C LEU A 179 -21.37 6.11 6.21
N PHE A 180 -21.40 7.25 6.89
CA PHE A 180 -20.88 7.36 8.26
C PHE A 180 -21.94 7.17 9.35
N ASP A 181 -23.22 7.40 9.06
CA ASP A 181 -24.34 7.20 10.00
C ASP A 181 -24.69 5.71 10.25
N ARG A 182 -23.97 4.77 9.62
CA ARG A 182 -24.30 3.33 9.65
C ARG A 182 -23.77 2.58 10.89
N LYS A 183 -23.42 3.28 11.98
CA LYS A 183 -22.83 2.69 13.19
C LYS A 183 -23.48 3.21 14.47
N GLY A 184 -24.74 2.81 14.70
CA GLY A 184 -25.49 3.25 15.89
C GLY A 184 -26.95 2.77 15.96
N ALA A 185 -27.19 1.47 15.79
CA ALA A 185 -28.43 0.77 16.18
C ALA A 185 -28.13 -0.73 16.33
#